data_AF-A0A954U6T4-F1
#
_entry.id   AF-A0A954U6T4-F1
#
_cell.length_a   1.000
_cell.length_b   1.000
_cell.length_c   1.000
_cell.angle_alpha   90.00
_cell.angle_beta   90.00
_cell.angle_gamma   90.00
#
_symmetry.space_group_name_H-M   'P 1'
#
loop_
_entity.id
_entity.type
_entity.pdbx_description
1 polymer ?
#
loop_
_entity_poly.entity_id
_entity_poly.type
_entity_poly.pdbx_seq_one_letter_code
_entity_poly.pdbx_strand_id
1 'polypeptide(L)'
;MNGPMTPMIDVVFLLLVFFVWTASFQIIEQVLPSSLTVRRGGDPTNVDEPPPPEEDFDDVVVRIRREGNRTVWQINDAPVDSLQSVRDRLQLIAE
;
A
#
# COMPACT_ATOMS: atom_id res chain seq x y z
N MET A 1 42.67 -42.51 -12.09
CA MET A 1 42.78 -41.07 -11.80
C MET A 1 41.38 -40.53 -11.60
N ASN A 2 41.05 -40.29 -10.33
CA ASN A 2 40.14 -39.26 -9.77
C ASN A 2 38.80 -38.98 -10.48
N GLY A 3 37.77 -39.63 -9.94
CA GLY A 3 36.45 -39.07 -9.58
C GLY A 3 35.66 -38.35 -10.68
N PRO A 4 34.50 -38.87 -11.14
CA PRO A 4 33.59 -38.06 -11.93
C PRO A 4 33.12 -36.88 -11.05
N MET A 5 33.73 -35.72 -11.23
CA MET A 5 33.24 -34.43 -10.74
C MET A 5 32.18 -33.86 -11.69
N THR A 6 31.35 -34.73 -12.27
CA THR A 6 30.22 -34.40 -13.14
C THR A 6 28.84 -34.56 -12.49
N PRO A 7 28.62 -35.24 -11.35
CA PRO A 7 27.31 -35.24 -10.71
C PRO A 7 26.99 -33.90 -10.01
N MET A 8 27.99 -33.26 -9.39
CA MET A 8 27.74 -32.01 -8.64
C MET A 8 27.59 -30.78 -9.55
N ILE A 9 28.30 -30.70 -10.68
CA ILE A 9 28.12 -29.59 -11.63
C ILE A 9 26.75 -29.63 -12.28
N ASP A 10 26.27 -30.83 -12.66
CA ASP A 10 25.00 -30.97 -13.36
C ASP A 10 23.81 -30.67 -12.45
N VAL A 11 23.85 -31.15 -11.20
CA VAL A 11 22.81 -30.82 -10.20
C VAL A 11 22.80 -29.33 -9.88
N VAL A 12 23.96 -28.68 -9.71
CA VAL A 12 24.01 -27.23 -9.46
C VAL A 12 23.52 -26.45 -10.69
N PHE A 13 23.85 -26.89 -11.91
CA PHE A 13 23.37 -26.27 -13.14
C PHE A 13 21.85 -26.38 -13.28
N LEU A 14 21.27 -27.56 -13.02
CA LEU A 14 19.83 -27.77 -12.99
C LEU A 14 19.14 -26.94 -11.90
N LEU A 15 19.75 -26.82 -10.72
CA LEU A 15 19.25 -25.96 -9.65
C LEU A 15 19.26 -24.48 -10.04
N LEU A 16 20.32 -24.01 -10.72
CA LEU A 16 20.39 -22.62 -11.20
C LEU A 16 19.31 -22.33 -12.26
N VAL A 17 19.11 -23.23 -13.21
CA VAL A 17 18.03 -23.09 -14.21
C VAL A 17 16.66 -23.10 -13.54
N PHE A 18 16.43 -24.01 -12.58
CA PHE A 18 15.19 -24.06 -11.80
C PHE A 18 14.94 -22.76 -11.03
N PHE A 19 15.95 -22.22 -10.33
CA PHE A 19 15.82 -20.97 -9.58
C PHE A 19 15.60 -19.76 -10.50
N VAL A 20 16.32 -19.65 -11.62
CA VAL A 20 16.12 -18.54 -12.57
C VAL A 20 14.72 -18.57 -13.20
N TRP A 21 14.22 -19.77 -13.53
CA TRP A 21 12.90 -19.91 -14.13
C TRP A 21 11.76 -19.72 -13.12
N THR A 22 11.93 -20.14 -11.87
CA THR A 22 10.90 -20.00 -10.81
C THR A 22 10.94 -18.66 -10.07
N ALA A 23 12.09 -17.98 -10.00
CA ALA A 23 12.22 -16.64 -9.42
C ALA A 23 11.48 -15.56 -10.23
N SER A 24 11.10 -15.87 -11.47
CA SER A 24 10.26 -14.99 -12.30
C SER A 24 8.84 -14.78 -11.76
N PHE A 25 8.45 -15.45 -10.66
CA PHE A 25 7.13 -15.31 -10.05
C PHE A 25 7.16 -14.71 -8.65
N GLN A 26 7.80 -13.55 -8.50
CA GLN A 26 7.43 -12.66 -7.40
C GLN A 26 6.34 -11.74 -7.93
N ILE A 27 5.09 -12.03 -7.54
CA ILE A 27 4.01 -11.03 -7.60
C ILE A 27 4.57 -9.83 -6.84
N ILE A 28 4.74 -8.71 -7.52
CA ILE A 28 5.00 -7.43 -6.86
C ILE A 28 3.74 -7.19 -6.04
N GLU A 29 3.76 -7.62 -4.77
CA GLU A 29 2.80 -7.16 -3.78
C GLU A 29 2.95 -5.65 -3.78
N GLN A 30 2.00 -4.99 -4.42
CA GLN A 30 2.00 -3.54 -4.56
C GLN A 30 2.20 -3.01 -3.16
N VAL A 31 3.35 -2.41 -2.90
CA VAL A 31 3.60 -1.67 -1.68
C VAL A 31 2.48 -0.66 -1.63
N LEU A 32 1.44 -0.95 -0.85
CA LEU A 32 0.41 0.04 -0.53
C LEU A 32 1.20 1.14 0.17
N PRO A 33 1.36 2.32 -0.45
CA PRO A 33 2.07 3.41 0.19
C PRO A 33 1.14 3.91 1.30
N SER A 34 1.19 3.26 2.47
CA SER A 34 0.54 3.77 3.66
C SER A 34 1.42 4.91 4.18
N SER A 35 1.05 6.15 3.89
CA SER A 35 1.59 7.30 4.61
C SER A 35 1.10 7.20 6.05
N LEU A 36 1.97 6.77 6.97
CA LEU A 36 1.72 6.98 8.40
C LEU A 36 1.63 8.49 8.63
N THR A 37 0.45 8.97 9.04
CA THR A 37 0.25 10.36 9.43
C THR A 37 1.10 10.64 10.66
N VAL A 38 2.32 11.14 10.46
CA VAL A 38 3.06 11.79 11.54
C VAL A 38 2.40 13.15 11.71
N ARG A 39 1.44 13.23 12.64
CA ARG A 39 0.84 14.49 13.09
C ARG A 39 1.97 15.38 13.61
N ARG A 40 2.48 16.27 12.77
CA ARG A 40 3.46 17.28 13.17
C ARG A 40 2.71 18.41 13.86
N GLY A 41 2.73 18.38 15.18
CA GLY A 41 2.27 19.50 16.01
C GLY A 41 2.42 19.20 17.49
N GLY A 42 3.56 19.54 18.09
CA GLY A 42 3.78 19.45 19.53
C GLY A 42 5.25 19.38 19.89
N ASP A 43 5.75 20.46 20.47
CA ASP A 43 7.00 20.71 21.20
C ASP A 43 7.75 19.45 21.73
N PRO A 44 9.11 19.39 21.72
CA PRO A 44 9.85 18.37 22.44
C PRO A 44 9.84 18.68 23.94
N THR A 45 8.68 18.56 24.58
CA THR A 45 8.56 18.64 26.02
C THR A 45 7.91 17.38 26.55
N ASN A 46 8.69 16.70 27.41
CA ASN A 46 8.35 15.54 28.23
C ASN A 46 8.41 14.15 27.55
N VAL A 47 9.42 13.38 27.96
CA VAL A 47 9.66 11.98 27.55
C VAL A 47 8.94 10.97 28.47
N ASP A 48 8.15 11.46 29.45
CA ASP A 48 7.47 10.66 30.48
C ASP A 48 5.94 10.62 30.34
N GLU A 49 5.35 11.28 29.33
CA GLU A 49 3.91 11.18 29.06
C GLU A 49 3.66 9.95 28.18
N PRO A 50 2.77 9.00 28.57
CA PRO A 50 2.33 7.97 27.65
C PRO A 50 1.73 8.63 26.40
N PRO A 51 1.95 8.06 25.20
CA PRO A 51 1.45 8.65 23.97
C PRO A 51 -0.07 8.88 24.08
N PRO A 52 -0.59 10.00 23.56
CA PRO A 52 -2.02 10.24 23.55
C PRO A 52 -2.75 9.02 22.96
N PRO A 53 -3.94 8.66 23.48
CA PRO A 53 -4.75 7.62 22.86
C PRO A 53 -4.94 7.97 21.38
N GLU A 54 -4.71 6.98 20.52
CA GLU A 54 -4.94 7.14 19.08
C GLU A 54 -6.39 7.59 18.87
N GLU A 55 -6.57 8.75 18.23
CA GLU A 55 -7.90 9.28 17.91
C GLU A 55 -8.59 8.31 16.94
N ASP A 56 -9.74 7.76 17.35
CA ASP A 56 -10.58 6.86 16.54
C ASP A 56 -11.34 7.69 15.51
N PHE A 57 -10.68 7.98 14.40
CA PHE A 57 -11.29 8.68 13.27
C PHE A 57 -12.03 7.69 12.38
N ASP A 58 -13.26 8.04 12.01
CA ASP A 58 -13.98 7.33 10.97
C ASP A 58 -13.23 7.44 9.64
N ASP A 59 -12.98 6.29 9.00
CA ASP A 59 -12.36 6.25 7.69
C ASP A 59 -13.22 6.96 6.64
N VAL A 60 -12.59 7.87 5.89
CA VAL A 60 -13.21 8.54 4.75
C VAL A 60 -12.71 7.93 3.44
N VAL A 61 -13.52 7.05 2.85
CA VAL A 61 -13.19 6.34 1.61
C VAL A 61 -13.79 7.05 0.41
N VAL A 62 -12.93 7.65 -0.42
CA VAL A 62 -13.32 8.26 -1.70
C VAL A 62 -13.09 7.26 -2.83
N ARG A 63 -14.16 6.83 -3.51
CA ARG A 63 -14.08 5.95 -4.68
C ARG A 63 -14.36 6.75 -5.95
N ILE A 64 -13.50 6.56 -6.95
CA ILE A 64 -13.62 7.18 -8.28
C ILE A 64 -13.72 6.07 -9.31
N ARG A 65 -14.80 6.03 -10.07
CA ARG A 65 -15.00 5.10 -11.18
C ARG A 65 -15.22 5.84 -12.48
N ARG A 66 -14.84 5.21 -13.59
CA ARG A 66 -15.16 5.69 -14.93
C ARG A 66 -16.19 4.76 -15.54
N GLU A 67 -17.37 5.29 -15.84
CA GLU A 67 -18.46 4.60 -16.50
C GLU A 67 -18.63 5.22 -17.90
N GLY A 68 -18.06 4.56 -18.91
CA GLY A 68 -17.97 5.10 -20.27
C GLY A 68 -17.17 6.41 -20.31
N ASN A 69 -17.84 7.51 -20.69
CA ASN A 69 -17.25 8.86 -20.74
C ASN A 69 -17.57 9.71 -19.49
N ARG A 70 -18.16 9.13 -18.44
CA ARG A 70 -18.53 9.84 -17.21
C ARG A 70 -17.67 9.37 -16.04
N THR A 71 -17.19 10.32 -15.24
CA THR A 71 -16.56 10.03 -13.95
C THR A 71 -17.63 10.02 -12.87
N VAL A 72 -17.72 8.93 -12.13
CA VAL A 72 -18.64 8.73 -11.01
C VAL A 72 -17.83 8.80 -9.72
N TRP A 73 -18.34 9.57 -8.76
CA TRP A 73 -17.72 9.78 -7.46
C TRP A 73 -18.57 9.16 -6.37
N GLN A 74 -17.92 8.58 -5.36
CA GLN A 74 -18.59 8.11 -4.15
C GLN A 74 -17.73 8.41 -2.92
N ILE A 75 -18.38 8.76 -1.81
CA ILE A 75 -17.74 8.90 -0.49
C ILE A 75 -18.53 8.02 0.46
N ASN A 76 -17.86 7.07 1.14
CA ASN A 76 -18.49 6.15 2.10
C ASN A 76 -19.78 5.54 1.53
N ASP A 77 -19.68 5.06 0.28
CA ASP A 77 -20.75 4.46 -0.53
C ASP A 77 -21.90 5.40 -0.97
N ALA A 78 -21.90 6.66 -0.53
CA ALA A 78 -22.83 7.67 -1.01
C ALA A 78 -22.37 8.24 -2.37
N PRO A 79 -23.22 8.22 -3.43
CA PRO A 79 -22.89 8.83 -4.70
C PRO A 79 -22.78 10.36 -4.57
N VAL A 80 -21.82 10.93 -5.28
CA VAL A 80 -21.59 12.37 -5.34
C VAL A 80 -21.52 12.81 -6.79
N ASP A 81 -22.25 13.87 -7.11
CA ASP A 81 -22.48 14.27 -8.50
C ASP A 81 -21.30 15.00 -9.14
N SER A 82 -20.39 15.55 -8.33
CA SER A 82 -19.27 16.36 -8.82
C SER A 82 -18.06 16.32 -7.91
N LEU A 83 -16.88 16.62 -8.49
CA LEU A 83 -15.65 16.83 -7.72
C LEU A 83 -15.78 17.97 -6.70
N GLN A 84 -16.58 19.00 -7.00
CA GLN A 84 -16.78 20.12 -6.09
C GLN A 84 -17.51 19.65 -4.82
N SER A 85 -18.59 18.89 -4.99
CA SER A 85 -19.34 18.31 -3.87
C SER A 85 -18.51 17.32 -3.05
N VAL A 86 -17.53 16.64 -3.67
CA VAL A 86 -16.56 15.81 -2.93
C VAL A 86 -15.68 16.67 -2.03
N ARG A 87 -15.15 17.78 -2.57
CA ARG A 87 -14.29 18.71 -1.82
C ARG A 87 -15.03 19.35 -0.65
N ASP A 88 -16.23 19.85 -0.89
CA ASP A 88 -17.03 20.51 0.14
C ASP A 88 -17.29 19.56 1.32
N ARG A 89 -17.53 18.28 1.02
CA ARG A 89 -17.77 17.25 2.04
C ARG A 89 -16.51 16.85 2.81
N LEU A 90 -15.36 16.76 2.14
CA LEU A 90 -14.08 16.51 2.82
C LEU A 90 -13.66 17.69 3.70
N GLN A 91 -13.98 18.92 3.28
CA GLN A 91 -13.69 20.11 4.08
C GLN A 91 -14.50 20.14 5.37
N LEU A 92 -15.76 19.72 5.34
CA LEU A 92 -16.60 19.60 6.55
C LEU A 92 -16.09 18.53 7.54
N ILE A 93 -15.41 17.50 7.06
CA ILE A 93 -14.84 16.43 7.92
C ILE A 93 -13.46 16.83 8.49
N ALA A 94 -12.78 17.77 7.84
CA ALA A 94 -11.46 18.24 8.25
C ALA A 94 -11.50 19.36 9.32
N GLU A 95 -12.69 19.86 9.66
CA GLU A 95 -12.95 20.76 10.80
C GLU A 95 -13.16 19.97 12.09
#